data_AF-A0A433HE15-F1
#
_entry.id   AF-A0A433HE15-F1
#
_cell.length_a   1.000
_cell.length_b   1.000
_cell.length_c   1.000
_cell.angle_alpha   90.00
_cell.angle_beta   90.00
_cell.angle_gamma   90.00
#
_symmetry.space_group_name_H-M   'P 1'
#
loop_
_entity.id
_entity.type
_entity.pdbx_description
1 polymer ?
#
loop_
_entity_poly.entity_id
_entity_poly.type
_entity_poly.pdbx_seq_one_letter_code
_entity_poly.pdbx_strand_id
1 'polypeptide(L)'
;EKEESPVTRKAERFRVENEEKRWMRIQKVHSLKSEGYSISAIAKQLHLSRGTIYADLEQSQKPSHKRSSSFDRFHPFIRILLQQNQTGDQIEKA
;
A
#
# COMPACT_ATOMS: atom_id res chain seq x y z
N GLU A 1 -21.24 -1.09 9.68
CA GLU A 1 -20.46 -0.53 10.80
C GLU A 1 -19.22 0.18 10.26
N LYS A 2 -18.69 1.19 10.97
CA LYS A 2 -17.34 1.70 10.70
C LYS A 2 -16.38 0.81 11.48
N GLU A 3 -15.65 -0.07 10.79
CA GLU A 3 -14.49 -0.74 11.39
C GLU A 3 -13.46 0.33 11.74
N GLU A 4 -13.47 0.78 13.00
CA GLU A 4 -12.37 1.57 13.56
C GLU A 4 -11.13 0.67 13.60
N SER A 5 -10.32 0.77 12.55
CA SER A 5 -9.01 0.14 12.49
C SER A 5 -8.18 0.61 13.70
N PRO A 6 -7.63 -0.32 14.49
CA PRO A 6 -6.98 -0.01 15.77
C PRO A 6 -5.75 0.86 15.50
N VAL A 7 -5.57 1.89 16.34
CA VAL A 7 -4.50 2.89 16.35
C VAL A 7 -3.31 2.49 15.48
N THR A 8 -3.34 2.91 14.22
CA THR A 8 -2.26 2.62 13.27
C THR A 8 -0.99 3.32 13.77
N ARG A 9 0.06 2.54 14.00
CA ARG A 9 1.40 3.04 14.34
C ARG A 9 1.76 4.20 13.40
N LYS A 10 2.45 5.24 13.85
CA LYS A 10 2.81 6.42 13.04
C LYS A 10 3.34 6.05 11.64
N ALA A 11 4.16 5.00 11.54
CA ALA A 11 4.68 4.48 10.27
C ALA A 11 3.60 3.94 9.31
N GLU A 12 2.56 3.30 9.83
CA GLU A 12 1.43 2.78 9.04
C GLU A 12 0.62 3.92 8.44
N ARG A 13 0.38 5.00 9.21
CA ARG A 13 -0.29 6.21 8.72
C ARG A 13 0.46 6.83 7.53
N PHE A 14 1.77 7.02 7.67
CA PHE A 14 2.59 7.55 6.58
C PHE A 14 2.61 6.66 5.35
N ARG A 15 2.58 5.32 5.53
CA ARG A 15 2.48 4.39 4.40
C ARG A 15 1.19 4.61 3.63
N VAL A 16 0.05 4.59 4.32
CA VAL A 16 -1.27 4.78 3.70
C VAL A 16 -1.36 6.14 3.02
N GLU A 17 -0.88 7.20 3.66
CA GLU A 17 -0.87 8.54 3.07
C GLU A 17 -0.01 8.62 1.80
N ASN A 18 1.16 7.98 1.79
CA ASN A 18 2.03 7.94 0.61
C ASN A 18 1.44 7.11 -0.52
N GLU A 19 0.80 5.97 -0.22
CA GLU A 19 0.05 5.17 -1.18
C GLU A 19 -1.07 5.99 -1.83
N GLU A 20 -1.80 6.78 -1.03
CA GLU A 20 -2.87 7.66 -1.52
C GLU A 20 -2.35 8.78 -2.42
N LYS A 21 -1.30 9.49 -1.98
CA LYS A 21 -0.67 10.55 -2.78
C LYS A 21 -0.19 10.02 -4.14
N ARG A 22 0.43 8.84 -4.13
CA ARG A 22 0.86 8.18 -5.38
C ARG A 22 -0.32 7.79 -6.25
N TRP A 23 -1.40 7.26 -5.66
CA TRP A 23 -2.59 6.88 -6.40
C TRP A 23 -3.28 8.08 -7.06
N MET A 24 -3.46 9.17 -6.31
CA MET A 24 -3.99 10.43 -6.85
C MET A 24 -3.17 10.95 -8.02
N ARG A 25 -1.84 10.86 -7.94
CA ARG A 25 -0.94 11.23 -9.03
C ARG A 25 -1.17 10.36 -10.27
N ILE A 26 -1.21 9.03 -10.10
CA ILE A 26 -1.47 8.07 -11.19
C ILE A 26 -2.79 8.39 -11.88
N GLN A 27 -3.87 8.57 -11.12
CA GLN A 27 -5.17 8.91 -11.67
C GLN A 27 -5.15 10.25 -12.43
N LYS A 28 -4.43 11.25 -11.92
CA LYS A 28 -4.29 12.54 -12.61
C LYS A 28 -3.53 12.42 -13.93
N VAL A 29 -2.47 11.61 -13.96
CA VAL A 29 -1.72 11.30 -15.19
C VAL A 29 -2.62 10.61 -16.23
N HIS A 30 -3.41 9.62 -15.83
CA HIS A 30 -4.39 8.95 -16.71
C HIS A 30 -5.46 9.90 -17.24
N SER A 31 -6.02 10.77 -16.38
CA SER A 31 -6.98 11.81 -16.79
C SER A 31 -6.40 12.70 -17.88
N LEU A 32 -5.23 13.30 -17.63
CA LEU A 32 -4.59 14.19 -18.60
C LEU A 32 -4.25 13.45 -19.91
N LYS A 33 -3.86 12.18 -19.83
CA LYS A 33 -3.62 11.39 -21.03
C LYS A 33 -4.90 11.14 -21.83
N SER A 34 -6.02 10.87 -21.15
CA SER A 34 -7.34 10.71 -21.77
C SER A 34 -7.87 12.00 -22.40
N GLU A 35 -7.52 13.15 -21.82
CA GLU A 35 -7.81 14.49 -22.36
C GLU A 35 -6.96 14.85 -23.59
N GLY A 36 -6.02 13.97 -23.99
CA GLY A 36 -5.21 14.12 -25.19
C GLY A 36 -3.86 14.82 -24.98
N TYR A 37 -3.47 15.12 -23.74
CA TYR A 37 -2.18 15.75 -23.46
C TYR A 37 -1.02 14.82 -23.86
N SER A 38 0.03 15.41 -24.43
CA SER A 38 1.29 14.69 -24.69
C SER A 38 2.04 14.41 -23.40
N ILE A 39 2.86 13.35 -23.39
CA ILE A 39 3.66 12.95 -22.23
C ILE A 39 4.58 14.09 -21.76
N SER A 40 5.14 14.87 -22.69
CA SER A 40 5.96 16.04 -22.36
C SER A 40 5.15 17.17 -21.72
N ALA A 41 3.89 17.36 -22.13
CA ALA A 41 3.01 18.37 -21.53
C ALA A 41 2.62 17.96 -20.10
N ILE A 42 2.26 16.69 -19.90
CA ILE A 42 1.94 16.13 -18.57
C ILE A 42 3.14 16.24 -17.63
N ALA A 43 4.35 15.88 -18.10
CA ALA A 43 5.58 15.98 -17.33
C ALA A 43 5.87 17.42 -16.87
N LYS A 44 5.67 18.41 -17.75
CA LYS A 44 5.82 19.83 -17.42
C LYS A 44 4.76 20.30 -16.43
N GLN A 45 3.51 19.90 -16.61
CA GLN A 45 2.38 20.33 -15.78
C GLN A 45 2.44 19.75 -14.36
N LEU A 46 2.88 18.50 -14.21
CA LEU A 46 2.99 17.84 -12.91
C LEU A 46 4.38 17.98 -12.28
N HIS A 47 5.33 18.61 -12.97
CA HIS A 47 6.74 18.69 -12.55
C HIS A 47 7.37 17.32 -12.26
N LEU A 48 7.08 16.34 -13.11
CA LEU A 48 7.55 14.97 -12.99
C LEU A 48 8.48 14.62 -14.15
N SER A 49 9.40 13.67 -13.91
CA SER A 49 10.21 13.10 -14.99
C SER A 49 9.32 12.33 -15.98
N ARG A 50 9.70 12.31 -17.25
CA ARG A 50 9.00 11.49 -18.26
C ARG A 50 8.97 10.01 -17.88
N GLY A 51 10.04 9.48 -17.29
CA GLY A 51 10.10 8.09 -16.81
C GLY A 51 9.05 7.80 -15.75
N THR A 52 8.80 8.75 -14.83
CA THR A 52 7.72 8.64 -13.85
C THR A 52 6.35 8.62 -14.51
N ILE A 53 6.12 9.45 -15.54
CA ILE A 53 4.86 9.46 -16.28
C ILE A 53 4.63 8.13 -17.00
N TYR A 54 5.66 7.56 -17.65
CA TYR A 54 5.55 6.23 -18.26
C TYR A 54 5.20 5.16 -17.22
N ALA A 55 5.92 5.12 -16.11
CA ALA A 55 5.65 4.17 -15.02
C ALA A 55 4.23 4.33 -14.44
N ASP A 56 3.75 5.57 -14.27
CA ASP A 56 2.39 5.83 -13.76
C ASP A 56 1.31 5.41 -14.78
N LEU A 57 1.55 5.58 -16.07
CA LEU A 57 0.63 5.14 -17.14
C LEU A 57 0.55 3.61 -17.24
N GLU A 58 1.62 2.88 -16.93
CA GLU A 58 1.61 1.42 -16.87
C GLU A 58 0.82 0.88 -15.66
N GLN A 59 0.63 1.70 -14.62
CA GLN A 59 -0.09 1.28 -13.41
C GLN A 59 -1.61 1.46 -13.56
N SER A 60 -2.31 0.33 -13.60
CA SER A 60 -3.79 0.28 -13.64
C SER A 60 -4.44 0.08 -12.27
N GLN A 61 -3.66 -0.25 -11.24
CA GLN A 61 -4.16 -0.57 -9.90
C GLN A 61 -3.44 0.24 -8.82
N LYS A 62 -4.11 0.40 -7.67
CA LYS A 62 -3.58 1.13 -6.52
C LYS A 62 -2.30 0.45 -6.01
N PRO A 63 -1.18 1.17 -5.89
CA PRO A 63 0.05 0.58 -5.37
C PRO A 63 -0.14 0.19 -3.90
N SER A 64 0.36 -0.99 -3.54
CA SER A 64 0.50 -1.41 -2.14
C SER A 64 1.97 -1.44 -1.74
N HIS A 65 2.31 -0.70 -0.70
CA HIS A 65 3.61 -0.69 -0.05
C HIS A 65 3.63 -1.59 1.20
N LYS A 66 2.65 -2.50 1.32
CA LYS A 66 2.66 -3.54 2.35
C LYS A 66 3.92 -4.38 2.18
N ARG A 67 4.78 -4.34 3.20
CA ARG A 67 5.90 -5.28 3.31
C ARG A 67 5.30 -6.61 3.70
N SER A 68 5.49 -7.62 2.87
CA SER A 68 5.30 -9.00 3.29
C SER A 68 6.51 -9.44 4.13
N SER A 69 6.23 -10.10 5.24
CA SER A 69 7.21 -10.85 6.01
C SER A 69 7.07 -12.33 5.68
N SER A 70 8.19 -13.06 5.62
CA SER A 70 8.15 -14.53 5.55
C SER A 70 7.36 -15.15 6.72
N PHE A 71 7.24 -14.40 7.83
CA PHE A 71 6.51 -14.82 9.02
C PHE A 71 5.02 -14.47 9.02
N ASP A 72 4.53 -13.67 8.06
CA ASP A 72 3.10 -13.30 8.00
C ASP A 72 2.20 -14.54 7.86
N ARG A 73 2.71 -15.61 7.24
CA ARG A 73 2.02 -16.90 7.10
C ARG A 73 1.63 -17.54 8.43
N PHE A 74 2.35 -17.22 9.52
CA PHE A 74 2.10 -17.77 10.85
C PHE A 74 1.13 -16.93 11.68
N HIS A 75 0.73 -15.74 11.21
CA HIS A 75 -0.20 -14.87 11.94
C HIS A 75 -1.52 -15.57 12.33
N PRO A 76 -2.16 -16.38 11.47
CA PRO A 76 -3.36 -17.12 11.88
C PRO A 76 -3.10 -18.06 13.05
N PHE A 77 -1.99 -18.80 12.99
CA PHE A 77 -1.59 -19.72 14.05
C PHE A 77 -1.29 -18.99 15.36
N ILE A 78 -0.51 -17.90 15.31
CA ILE A 78 -0.22 -17.06 16.49
C ILE A 78 -1.53 -16.53 17.12
N ARG A 79 -2.51 -16.12 16.32
CA ARG A 79 -3.82 -15.67 16.84
C ARG A 79 -4.57 -16.77 17.58
N ILE A 80 -4.55 -17.99 17.08
CA ILE A 80 -5.16 -19.15 17.74
C ILE A 80 -4.48 -19.40 19.08
N LEU A 81 -3.14 -19.41 19.13
CA LEU A 81 -2.37 -19.62 20.36
C LEU A 81 -2.68 -18.55 21.42
N LEU A 82 -2.77 -17.28 20.99
CA LEU A 82 -3.15 -16.17 21.88
C LEU A 82 -4.57 -16.31 22.42
N GLN A 83 -5.54 -16.73 21.60
CA GLN A 83 -6.91 -16.98 22.04
C GLN A 83 -7.00 -18.13 23.05
N GLN A 84 -6.14 -19.12 22.92
CA GLN A 84 -6.08 -20.27 23.82
C GLN A 84 -5.25 -20.01 25.09
N ASN A 85 -4.68 -18.80 25.26
CA ASN A 85 -3.76 -18.44 26.34
C ASN A 85 -2.62 -19.47 26.53
N GLN A 86 -2.19 -20.12 25.44
CA GLN A 86 -1.13 -21.13 25.54
C GLN A 86 0.22 -20.48 25.82
N THR A 87 0.93 -21.02 26.81
CA THR A 87 2.30 -20.58 27.13
C THR A 87 3.31 -21.24 26.19
N GLY A 88 4.51 -20.64 26.04
CA GLY A 88 5.58 -21.21 25.21
C GLY A 88 5.88 -22.66 25.54
N ASP A 89 5.97 -22.98 26.84
CA ASP A 89 6.12 -24.35 27.35
C ASP A 89 5.04 -25.32 26.87
N GLN A 90 3.79 -24.88 26.73
CA GLN A 90 2.69 -25.74 26.27
C GLN A 90 2.74 -25.95 24.76
N ILE A 91 3.24 -24.98 24.01
CA ILE A 91 3.41 -25.04 22.56
C ILE A 91 4.58 -25.97 22.19
N GLU A 92 5.69 -25.90 22.94
CA GLU A 92 6.87 -26.73 22.69
C GLU A 92 6.70 -28.20 23.10
N LYS A 93 5.77 -28.48 24.02
CA LYS A 93 5.49 -29.83 24.53
C LYS A 93 4.33 -30.56 23.82
N ALA A 94 3.61 -29.89 22.92
CA ALA A 94 2.49 -30.45 22.15
C ALA A 94 2.98 -31.08 20.84
#